data_AF-A0A5C8Z8X5-F1
#
_entry.id   AF-A0A5C8Z8X5-F1
#
_cell.length_a   1.000
_cell.length_b   1.000
_cell.length_c   1.000
_cell.angle_alpha   90.00
_cell.angle_beta   90.00
_cell.angle_gamma   90.00
#
_symmetry.space_group_name_H-M   'P 1'
#
loop_
_entity.id
_entity.type
_entity.pdbx_description
1 polymer ?
#
loop_
_entity_poly.entity_id
_entity_poly.type
_entity_poly.pdbx_seq_one_letter_code
_entity_poly.pdbx_strand_id
1 'polypeptide(L)'
;MAFELFSGTSTVDSGNLAFIGAIDFDELRYISSLAEKLNSDFIAQFSVYFDDIEISLSDCQAAYPSLVESMTAELNEEERNSLNRIVAVVNYALYHKHNLYGFAD
;
A
#
# COMPACT_ATOMS: atom_id res chain seq x y z
N MET A 1 16.46 -5.44 -0.96
CA MET A 1 15.76 -4.15 -0.89
C MET A 1 14.30 -4.47 -1.12
N ALA A 2 13.55 -4.46 -0.03
CA ALA A 2 12.10 -4.55 -0.05
C ALA A 2 11.52 -3.32 0.68
N PHE A 3 10.38 -2.83 0.21
CA PHE A 3 9.68 -1.71 0.81
C PHE A 3 8.78 -2.29 1.89
N GLU A 4 9.18 -2.10 3.14
CA GLU A 4 8.49 -2.71 4.27
C GLU A 4 7.27 -1.87 4.65
N LEU A 5 6.12 -2.52 4.81
CA LEU A 5 4.85 -1.89 5.13
C LEU A 5 4.49 -2.19 6.58
N PHE A 6 4.23 -1.12 7.33
CA PHE A 6 3.86 -1.16 8.74
C PHE A 6 2.54 -0.44 8.98
N SER A 7 1.85 -0.80 10.05
CA SER A 7 0.68 -0.07 10.51
C SER A 7 0.74 0.21 12.01
N GLY A 8 0.41 1.44 12.38
CA GLY A 8 0.43 1.89 13.76
C GLY A 8 -0.13 3.29 13.93
N THR A 9 -0.01 3.84 15.13
CA THR A 9 -0.49 5.19 15.46
C THR A 9 0.58 6.27 15.36
N SER A 10 1.86 5.89 15.39
CA SER A 10 3.00 6.80 15.29
C SER A 10 4.28 6.03 14.95
N THR A 11 5.20 6.68 14.23
CA THR A 11 6.57 6.20 14.00
C THR A 11 7.52 6.46 15.17
N VAL A 12 7.14 7.34 16.11
CA VAL A 12 7.99 7.76 17.24
C VAL A 12 8.10 6.65 18.29
N ASP A 13 7.03 5.88 18.49
CA ASP A 13 6.98 4.75 19.40
C ASP A 13 7.02 3.44 18.62
N SER A 14 8.24 2.93 18.38
CA SER A 14 8.50 1.69 17.64
C SER A 14 7.72 0.46 18.13
N GLY A 15 7.28 0.45 19.40
CA GLY A 15 6.41 -0.60 19.95
C GLY A 15 4.97 -0.62 19.41
N ASN A 16 4.56 0.42 18.66
CA ASN A 16 3.21 0.56 18.12
C ASN A 16 3.12 0.32 16.60
N LEU A 17 4.23 -0.03 15.95
CA LEU A 17 4.26 -0.39 14.53
C LEU A 17 4.19 -1.92 14.38
N ALA A 18 3.15 -2.39 13.70
CA ALA A 18 3.03 -3.79 13.28
C ALA A 18 3.51 -3.92 11.84
N PHE A 19 4.47 -4.81 11.58
CA PHE A 19 4.82 -5.22 10.21
C PHE A 19 3.65 -5.97 9.58
N ILE A 20 3.22 -5.57 8.39
CA ILE A 20 2.02 -6.10 7.74
C ILE A 20 2.22 -6.48 6.27
N GLY A 21 3.41 -6.27 5.73
CA GLY A 21 3.78 -6.77 4.42
C GLY A 21 5.05 -6.12 3.88
N ALA A 22 5.47 -6.55 2.71
CA ALA A 22 6.55 -5.91 1.97
C ALA A 22 6.25 -5.92 0.47
N ILE A 23 6.89 -5.04 -0.26
CA ILE A 23 6.92 -5.00 -1.73
C ILE A 23 8.35 -5.19 -2.17
N ASP A 24 8.62 -6.26 -2.92
CA ASP A 24 9.95 -6.50 -3.45
C ASP A 24 10.25 -5.56 -4.63
N PHE A 25 11.53 -5.29 -4.85
CA PHE A 25 11.97 -4.36 -5.90
C PHE A 25 11.51 -4.75 -7.31
N ASP A 26 11.48 -6.05 -7.61
CA ASP A 26 11.01 -6.57 -8.90
C ASP A 26 9.49 -6.43 -9.09
N GLU A 27 8.75 -6.19 -8.00
CA GLU A 27 7.31 -5.98 -8.03
C GLU A 27 6.91 -4.52 -8.34
N LEU A 28 7.83 -3.58 -8.20
CA LEU A 28 7.57 -2.15 -8.41
C LEU A 28 7.04 -1.84 -9.81
N ARG A 29 7.56 -2.53 -10.83
CA ARG A 29 7.08 -2.37 -12.22
C ARG A 29 5.59 -2.68 -12.36
N TYR A 30 5.08 -3.62 -11.57
CA TYR A 30 3.67 -4.00 -11.60
C TYR A 30 2.83 -2.98 -10.84
N ILE A 31 3.34 -2.42 -9.74
CA ILE A 31 2.67 -1.33 -9.01
C ILE A 31 2.57 -0.07 -9.85
N SER A 32 3.65 0.33 -10.55
CA SER A 32 3.62 1.48 -11.47
C SER A 32 2.64 1.24 -12.62
N SER A 33 2.68 0.06 -13.26
CA SER A 33 1.73 -0.33 -14.31
C SER A 33 0.29 -0.28 -13.81
N LEU A 34 0.05 -0.80 -12.60
CA LEU A 34 -1.26 -0.81 -11.94
C LEU A 34 -1.75 0.62 -11.66
N ALA A 35 -0.89 1.49 -11.12
CA ALA A 35 -1.22 2.89 -10.86
C ALA A 35 -1.62 3.64 -12.12
N GLU A 36 -0.88 3.44 -13.23
CA GLU A 36 -1.19 4.03 -14.53
C GLU A 36 -2.51 3.47 -15.10
N LYS A 37 -2.67 2.14 -15.11
CA LYS A 37 -3.86 1.48 -15.68
C LYS A 37 -5.14 1.84 -14.95
N LEU A 38 -5.08 1.97 -13.63
CA LEU A 38 -6.22 2.34 -12.79
C LEU A 38 -6.35 3.86 -12.59
N ASN A 39 -5.40 4.65 -13.10
CA ASN A 39 -5.30 6.09 -12.87
C ASN A 39 -5.44 6.45 -11.37
N SER A 40 -4.65 5.77 -10.53
CA SER A 40 -4.76 5.86 -9.06
C SER A 40 -3.54 6.52 -8.44
N ASP A 41 -3.71 7.78 -8.02
CA ASP A 41 -2.70 8.52 -7.27
C ASP A 41 -2.37 7.85 -5.91
N PHE A 42 -3.33 7.13 -5.34
CA PHE A 42 -3.11 6.38 -4.10
C PHE A 42 -2.13 5.22 -4.31
N ILE A 43 -2.34 4.41 -5.35
CA ILE A 43 -1.44 3.29 -5.67
C ILE A 43 -0.06 3.81 -6.07
N ALA A 44 0.01 4.96 -6.75
CA ALA A 44 1.27 5.57 -7.15
C ALA A 44 2.21 5.85 -5.97
N GLN A 45 1.68 6.13 -4.77
CA GLN A 45 2.50 6.35 -3.56
C GLN A 45 3.36 5.12 -3.20
N PHE A 46 2.87 3.90 -3.46
CA PHE A 46 3.63 2.67 -3.21
C PHE A 46 4.71 2.39 -4.26
N SER A 47 4.73 3.14 -5.36
CA SER A 47 5.78 3.05 -6.38
C SER A 47 6.99 3.94 -6.08
N VAL A 48 6.88 4.84 -5.09
CA VAL A 48 7.95 5.75 -4.67
C VAL A 48 8.83 5.03 -3.63
N TYR A 49 9.59 4.03 -4.09
CA TYR A 49 10.38 3.15 -3.22
C TYR A 49 11.52 3.87 -2.47
N PHE A 50 11.98 5.04 -2.90
CA PHE A 50 13.16 5.70 -2.34
C PHE A 50 12.87 6.61 -1.15
N ASP A 51 11.60 6.87 -0.87
CA ASP A 51 11.19 7.74 0.21
C ASP A 51 10.30 6.96 1.17
N ASP A 52 10.48 7.20 2.48
CA ASP A 52 9.54 6.72 3.47
C ASP A 52 8.18 7.40 3.22
N ILE A 53 7.11 6.62 3.29
CA ILE A 53 5.75 7.13 3.13
C ILE A 53 4.97 7.00 4.43
N GLU A 54 4.15 8.00 4.71
CA GLU A 54 3.10 7.96 5.72
C GLU A 54 1.76 8.25 5.04
N ILE A 55 0.84 7.30 5.16
CA ILE A 55 -0.52 7.40 4.67
C ILE A 55 -1.45 7.44 5.88
N SER A 56 -2.16 8.56 6.02
CA SER A 56 -3.05 8.76 7.16
C SER A 56 -4.23 7.78 7.12
N LEU A 57 -4.79 7.46 8.29
CA LEU A 57 -6.03 6.68 8.38
C LEU A 57 -7.15 7.27 7.51
N SER A 58 -7.29 8.59 7.46
CA SER A 58 -8.29 9.27 6.63
C SER A 58 -8.07 9.04 5.13
N ASP A 59 -6.83 9.06 4.67
CA ASP A 59 -6.51 8.83 3.26
C ASP A 59 -6.77 7.36 2.89
N CYS A 60 -6.41 6.42 3.79
CA CYS A 60 -6.78 5.01 3.65
C CYS A 60 -8.30 4.83 3.54
N GLN A 61 -9.08 5.53 4.39
CA GLN A 61 -10.55 5.45 4.36
C GLN A 61 -11.12 5.99 3.05
N ALA A 62 -10.57 7.09 2.54
CA ALA A 62 -11.00 7.69 1.29
C ALA A 62 -10.66 6.83 0.07
N ALA A 63 -9.49 6.18 0.06
CA ALA A 63 -9.02 5.37 -1.07
C ALA A 63 -9.59 3.94 -1.08
N TYR A 64 -9.99 3.38 0.05
CA TYR A 64 -10.39 1.97 0.12
C TYR A 64 -11.56 1.58 -0.80
N PRO A 65 -12.64 2.36 -0.94
CA PRO A 65 -13.72 2.01 -1.86
C PRO A 65 -13.25 1.87 -3.32
N SER A 66 -12.42 2.80 -3.81
CA SER A 66 -11.92 2.74 -5.19
C SER A 66 -10.92 1.60 -5.39
N LEU A 67 -10.14 1.24 -4.37
CA LEU A 67 -9.28 0.04 -4.39
C LEU A 67 -10.10 -1.25 -4.52
N VAL A 68 -11.19 -1.37 -3.76
CA VAL A 68 -12.08 -2.54 -3.82
C VAL A 68 -12.78 -2.64 -5.17
N GLU A 69 -13.26 -1.53 -5.73
CA GLU A 69 -13.83 -1.48 -7.08
C GLU A 69 -12.80 -1.91 -8.14
N SER A 70 -11.54 -1.52 -7.97
CA SER A 70 -10.45 -1.89 -8.88
C SER A 70 -10.17 -3.40 -8.92
N MET A 71 -10.60 -4.18 -7.91
CA MET A 71 -10.36 -5.64 -7.88
C MET A 71 -11.09 -6.38 -9.01
N THR A 72 -12.13 -5.78 -9.60
CA THR A 72 -12.85 -6.35 -10.74
C THR A 72 -12.20 -6.00 -12.09
N ALA A 73 -11.14 -5.21 -12.11
CA ALA A 73 -10.46 -4.83 -13.34
C ALA A 73 -9.76 -6.02 -14.02
N GLU A 74 -9.60 -5.89 -15.34
CA GLU A 74 -8.81 -6.83 -16.13
C GLU A 74 -7.32 -6.53 -15.95
N LEU A 75 -6.71 -7.29 -15.05
CA LEU A 75 -5.30 -7.21 -14.67
C LEU A 75 -4.60 -8.53 -14.97
N ASN A 76 -3.31 -8.46 -15.33
CA ASN A 76 -2.48 -9.66 -15.35
C ASN A 76 -2.28 -10.21 -13.92
N GLU A 77 -1.65 -11.37 -13.80
CA GLU A 77 -1.53 -12.07 -12.52
C GLU A 77 -0.71 -11.25 -11.51
N GLU A 78 0.38 -10.65 -11.95
CA GLU A 78 1.29 -9.89 -11.12
C GLU A 78 0.67 -8.57 -10.63
N GLU A 79 0.02 -7.81 -11.51
CA GLU A 79 -0.76 -6.61 -11.18
C GLU A 79 -1.89 -6.94 -10.19
N ARG A 80 -2.58 -8.07 -10.38
CA ARG A 80 -3.64 -8.52 -9.49
C ARG A 80 -3.08 -8.87 -8.12
N ASN A 81 -1.93 -9.54 -8.06
CA ASN A 81 -1.26 -9.86 -6.80
C ASN A 81 -0.82 -8.59 -6.06
N SER A 82 -0.26 -7.60 -6.76
CA SER A 82 0.08 -6.29 -6.20
C SER A 82 -1.16 -5.56 -5.67
N LEU A 83 -2.25 -5.52 -6.44
CA LEU A 83 -3.50 -4.88 -6.00
C LEU A 83 -4.06 -5.57 -4.75
N ASN A 84 -4.15 -6.91 -4.75
CA ASN A 84 -4.63 -7.68 -3.61
C ASN A 84 -3.80 -7.40 -2.36
N ARG A 85 -2.48 -7.29 -2.51
CA ARG A 85 -1.60 -6.93 -1.41
C ARG A 85 -1.96 -5.54 -0.89
N ILE A 86 -1.96 -4.52 -1.74
CA ILE A 86 -2.30 -3.13 -1.38
C ILE A 86 -3.66 -3.07 -0.65
N VAL A 87 -4.69 -3.75 -1.17
CA VAL A 87 -6.01 -3.85 -0.53
C VAL A 87 -5.91 -4.49 0.85
N ALA A 88 -5.14 -5.57 1.01
CA ALA A 88 -4.98 -6.25 2.29
C ALA A 88 -4.28 -5.37 3.34
N VAL A 89 -3.20 -4.67 2.98
CA VAL A 89 -2.47 -3.75 3.88
C VAL A 89 -3.35 -2.58 4.31
N VAL A 90 -4.09 -1.98 3.36
CA VAL A 90 -5.03 -0.88 3.65
C VAL A 90 -6.17 -1.38 4.53
N ASN A 91 -6.78 -2.52 4.20
CA ASN A 91 -7.86 -3.10 5.01
C ASN A 91 -7.41 -3.42 6.44
N TYR A 92 -6.18 -3.91 6.61
CA TYR A 92 -5.60 -4.14 7.93
C TYR A 92 -5.49 -2.83 8.72
N ALA A 93 -4.91 -1.78 8.12
CA ALA A 93 -4.79 -0.46 8.75
C ALA A 93 -6.17 0.11 9.13
N LEU A 94 -7.17 -0.04 8.26
CA LEU A 94 -8.55 0.37 8.52
C LEU A 94 -9.20 -0.39 9.67
N TYR A 95 -9.06 -1.71 9.69
CA TYR A 95 -9.60 -2.57 10.74
C TYR A 95 -9.05 -2.19 12.12
N HIS A 96 -7.76 -1.89 12.19
CA HIS A 96 -7.09 -1.46 13.42
C HIS A 96 -7.19 0.05 13.70
N LYS A 97 -7.77 0.84 12.78
CA LYS A 97 -7.84 2.32 12.85
C LYS A 97 -6.46 2.97 13.02
N HIS A 98 -5.51 2.51 12.24
CA HIS A 98 -4.12 2.93 12.25
C HIS A 98 -3.74 3.65 10.95
N ASN A 99 -2.64 4.40 10.99
CA ASN A 99 -1.97 4.87 9.80
C ASN A 99 -1.21 3.71 9.14
N LEU A 100 -0.82 3.92 7.88
CA LEU A 100 0.03 3.03 7.11
C LEU A 100 1.37 3.72 6.87
N TYR A 101 2.45 2.98 7.04
CA TYR A 101 3.82 3.45 6.89
C TYR A 101 4.54 2.54 5.91
N GLY A 102 5.34 3.12 5.03
CA GLY A 102 6.27 2.38 4.18
C GLY A 102 7.68 2.87 4.42
N PHE A 103 8.60 1.94 4.67
CA PHE A 103 10.02 2.25 4.89
C PHE A 103 10.85 1.61 3.79
N ALA A 104 11.74 2.41 3.22
CA ALA A 104 12.69 1.96 2.22
C ALA A 104 13.93 1.35 2.91
N ASP A 105 14.17 0.05 2.69
CA ASP A 105 15.45 -0.61 2.99
C ASP A 105 16.43 -0.53 1.80
#